data_AF-A0A968WJB1-F1
#
_entry.id   AF-A0A968WJB1-F1
#
_cell.length_a   1.000
_cell.length_b   1.000
_cell.length_c   1.000
_cell.angle_alpha   90.00
_cell.angle_beta   90.00
_cell.angle_gamma   90.00
#
_symmetry.space_group_name_H-M   'P 1'
#
loop_
_entity.id
_entity.type
_entity.pdbx_description
1 polymer ?
#
loop_
_entity_poly.entity_id
_entity_poly.type
_entity_poly.pdbx_seq_one_letter_code
_entity_poly.pdbx_strand_id
1 'polypeptide(L)'
;MDVQNPDYNMKSDSLQYNSRSKVIYFVTTTTVTDMEGNTFVYEDGEYNTSMRKSILGSGTAETPEYQLKGARYSLDDIRKVYHVSGNVVMTSKKENLIIYGQQADYYKNRGITKVYDHAYLAKVTDDNDTLFMRADTLVSIDNEDPAKKRLLAYHHVKIYKSDLQGVADSVEYRAPDSTIYFYQHPVLWSQGNQMTADSISMLIENNTVSRIFLVANAFVISQDTLVNYNQIKGRDMTAEVKQGKINRVYVDGNAESLYFVLDEKTMAFTGMNKMVCSSILIRFKDGQVDNMTSYQQPDAHFIPPHELGKDQRALKGFTWLNDKRPTRAMVVENPVADPSEKKPDAATPKTQPKQSLPQKPRRRSNSDKQ
;
A
#
# COMPACT_ATOMS: atom_id res chain seq x y z
N MET A 1 -13.96 -25.40 33.15
CA MET A 1 -12.69 -26.07 33.47
C MET A 1 -11.57 -25.05 33.36
N ASP A 2 -10.64 -25.07 34.30
CA ASP A 2 -9.45 -24.21 34.29
C ASP A 2 -8.21 -25.10 34.12
N VAL A 3 -7.38 -24.79 33.13
CA VAL A 3 -6.13 -25.49 32.85
C VAL A 3 -4.99 -24.51 33.08
N GLN A 4 -4.10 -24.86 34.01
CA GLN A 4 -2.87 -24.11 34.28
C GLN A 4 -1.70 -24.80 33.59
N ASN A 5 -1.00 -24.05 32.74
CA ASN A 5 0.24 -24.44 32.09
C ASN A 5 1.30 -23.39 32.48
N PRO A 6 2.59 -23.77 32.67
CA PRO A 6 3.67 -22.80 32.89
C PRO A 6 3.70 -21.61 31.92
N ASP A 7 3.23 -21.82 30.68
CA ASP A 7 3.24 -20.80 29.63
C ASP A 7 1.91 -20.01 29.51
N TYR A 8 0.79 -20.51 30.05
CA TYR A 8 -0.53 -19.87 29.91
C TYR A 8 -1.60 -20.45 30.86
N ASN A 9 -2.64 -19.67 31.11
CA ASN A 9 -3.88 -20.11 31.74
C ASN A 9 -4.99 -20.23 30.69
N MET A 10 -5.72 -21.34 30.68
CA MET A 10 -6.84 -21.56 29.76
C MET A 10 -8.12 -21.82 30.55
N LYS A 11 -9.21 -21.17 30.14
CA LYS A 11 -10.55 -21.34 30.70
C LYS A 11 -11.54 -21.70 29.59
N SER A 12 -12.23 -22.83 29.76
CA SER A 12 -13.20 -23.36 28.79
C SER A 12 -14.27 -24.19 29.49
N ASP A 13 -15.49 -24.22 28.94
CA ASP A 13 -16.58 -25.03 29.49
C ASP A 13 -16.43 -26.51 29.11
N SER A 14 -15.94 -26.81 27.90
CA SER A 14 -15.79 -28.16 27.36
C SER A 14 -14.41 -28.38 26.76
N LEU A 15 -13.59 -29.19 27.45
CA LEU A 15 -12.25 -29.59 27.02
C LEU A 15 -12.12 -31.11 27.00
N GLN A 16 -11.53 -31.65 25.93
CA GLN A 16 -11.22 -33.06 25.80
C GLN A 16 -9.74 -33.25 25.49
N TYR A 17 -9.07 -34.13 26.22
CA TYR A 17 -7.68 -34.50 25.95
C TYR A 17 -7.58 -35.96 25.50
N ASN A 18 -7.04 -36.17 24.30
CA ASN A 18 -6.72 -37.50 23.81
C ASN A 18 -5.28 -37.85 24.18
N SER A 19 -5.09 -38.75 25.15
CA SER A 19 -3.75 -39.15 25.63
C SER A 19 -2.91 -39.90 24.59
N ARG A 20 -3.53 -40.54 23.59
CA ARG A 20 -2.84 -41.30 22.54
C ARG A 20 -2.28 -40.37 21.47
N SER A 21 -3.09 -39.46 20.94
CA SER A 21 -2.65 -38.47 19.94
C SER A 21 -2.01 -37.24 20.57
N LYS A 22 -2.18 -37.05 21.88
CA LYS A 22 -1.72 -35.91 22.68
C LYS A 22 -2.30 -34.57 22.20
N VAL A 23 -3.56 -34.60 21.75
CA VAL A 23 -4.30 -33.43 21.26
C VAL A 23 -5.36 -33.02 22.27
N ILE A 24 -5.43 -31.72 22.56
CA ILE A 24 -6.50 -31.07 23.32
C ILE A 24 -7.51 -30.50 22.32
N TYR A 25 -8.79 -30.72 22.54
CA TYR A 25 -9.89 -30.16 21.76
C TYR A 25 -10.80 -29.34 22.66
N PHE A 26 -11.27 -28.20 22.16
CA PHE A 26 -12.37 -27.44 22.75
C PHE A 26 -13.37 -27.06 21.67
N VAL A 27 -14.66 -27.11 22.02
CA VAL A 27 -15.80 -26.85 21.11
C VAL A 27 -16.72 -25.76 21.65
N THR A 28 -16.23 -25.01 22.62
CA THR A 28 -16.92 -23.90 23.28
C THR A 28 -15.94 -22.74 23.41
N THR A 29 -16.46 -21.51 23.45
CA THR A 29 -15.66 -20.31 23.63
C THR A 29 -14.64 -20.49 24.75
N THR A 30 -13.38 -20.33 24.39
CA THR A 30 -12.24 -20.61 25.26
C THR A 30 -11.36 -19.38 25.32
N THR A 31 -11.06 -18.96 26.55
CA THR A 31 -10.15 -17.87 26.83
C THR A 31 -8.79 -18.42 27.23
N VAL A 32 -7.74 -17.96 26.57
CA VAL A 32 -6.34 -18.21 26.93
C VAL A 32 -5.74 -16.88 27.36
N THR A 33 -5.07 -16.88 28.50
CA THR A 33 -4.31 -15.74 29.00
C THR A 33 -2.85 -16.18 29.16
N ASP A 34 -1.94 -15.54 28.45
CA ASP A 34 -0.51 -15.83 28.62
C ASP A 34 0.05 -15.19 29.89
N MET A 35 1.30 -15.50 30.21
CA MET A 35 1.97 -14.98 31.41
C MET A 35 2.26 -13.47 31.34
N GLU A 36 2.17 -12.86 30.16
CA GLU A 36 2.30 -11.41 29.95
C GLU A 36 0.95 -10.69 30.11
N GLY A 37 -0.15 -11.44 30.31
CA GLY A 37 -1.50 -10.91 30.44
C GLY A 37 -2.22 -10.67 29.11
N ASN A 38 -1.64 -11.08 27.97
CA ASN A 38 -2.33 -11.02 26.69
C ASN A 38 -3.49 -12.03 26.70
N THR A 39 -4.60 -11.65 26.08
CA THR A 39 -5.84 -12.44 26.11
C THR A 39 -6.23 -12.89 24.72
N PHE A 40 -6.53 -14.16 24.56
CA PHE A 40 -6.93 -14.77 23.31
C PHE A 40 -8.25 -15.51 23.51
N VAL A 41 -9.26 -15.20 22.69
CA VAL A 41 -10.60 -15.78 22.79
C VAL A 41 -10.94 -16.42 21.46
N TYR A 42 -11.23 -17.72 21.47
CA TYR A 42 -11.58 -18.50 20.27
C TYR A 42 -12.85 -19.32 20.49
N GLU A 43 -13.67 -19.48 19.47
CA GLU A 43 -14.94 -20.23 19.52
C GLU A 43 -14.73 -21.74 19.64
N ASP A 44 -13.73 -22.27 18.95
CA ASP A 44 -13.35 -23.69 18.93
C ASP A 44 -11.88 -23.86 18.55
N GLY A 45 -11.33 -25.05 18.76
CA GLY A 45 -10.00 -25.37 18.29
C GLY A 45 -9.38 -26.62 18.85
N GLU A 46 -8.20 -26.92 18.33
CA GLU A 46 -7.35 -28.03 18.74
C GLU A 46 -5.91 -27.56 18.99
N TYR A 47 -5.26 -28.20 19.96
CA TYR A 47 -3.85 -28.02 20.26
C TYR A 47 -3.13 -29.36 20.35
N ASN A 48 -2.18 -29.58 19.46
CA ASN A 48 -1.29 -30.73 19.50
C ASN A 48 -0.09 -30.42 20.40
N THR A 49 -0.06 -30.99 21.60
CA THR A 49 0.99 -30.75 22.60
C THR A 49 2.37 -31.25 22.17
N SER A 50 2.45 -32.27 21.30
CA SER A 50 3.73 -32.82 20.83
C SER A 50 4.34 -32.00 19.71
N MET A 51 3.51 -31.51 18.79
CA MET A 51 3.94 -30.64 17.70
C MET A 51 3.99 -29.17 18.09
N ARG A 52 3.38 -28.80 19.23
CA ARG A 52 3.09 -27.43 19.68
C ARG A 52 2.45 -26.61 18.56
N LYS A 53 1.35 -27.15 18.02
CA LYS A 53 0.56 -26.51 16.94
C LYS A 53 -0.88 -26.37 17.34
N SER A 54 -1.48 -25.25 16.97
CA SER A 54 -2.90 -24.98 17.18
C SER A 54 -3.59 -24.74 15.85
N ILE A 55 -4.80 -25.28 15.72
CA ILE A 55 -5.77 -24.89 14.69
C ILE A 55 -7.00 -24.39 15.44
N LEU A 56 -7.33 -23.11 15.25
CA LEU A 56 -8.37 -22.44 16.03
C LEU A 56 -9.41 -21.85 15.07
N GLY A 57 -10.66 -21.83 15.52
CA GLY A 57 -11.77 -21.19 14.82
C GLY A 57 -11.74 -19.67 14.94
N SER A 58 -12.92 -19.07 14.77
CA SER A 58 -13.10 -17.62 14.85
C SER A 58 -12.71 -17.09 16.22
N GLY A 59 -12.09 -15.92 16.27
CA GLY A 59 -11.63 -15.39 17.54
C GLY A 59 -11.03 -14.00 17.49
N THR A 60 -10.48 -13.61 18.63
CA THR A 60 -9.78 -12.35 18.85
C THR A 60 -8.54 -12.59 19.69
N ALA A 61 -7.40 -12.10 19.21
CA ALA A 61 -6.16 -12.00 19.98
C ALA A 61 -5.98 -10.54 20.41
N GLU A 62 -5.78 -10.32 21.71
CA GLU A 62 -5.71 -9.00 22.33
C GLU A 62 -4.40 -8.86 23.11
N THR A 63 -3.62 -7.84 22.76
CA THR A 63 -2.44 -7.40 23.51
C THR A 63 -2.63 -5.94 23.93
N PRO A 64 -1.76 -5.36 24.79
CA PRO A 64 -1.80 -3.94 25.09
C PRO A 64 -1.69 -3.03 23.85
N GLU A 65 -1.02 -3.50 22.79
CA GLU A 65 -0.74 -2.70 21.58
C GLU A 65 -1.68 -3.00 20.41
N TYR A 66 -2.15 -4.25 20.29
CA TYR A 66 -2.86 -4.73 19.11
C TYR A 66 -4.11 -5.52 19.47
N GLN A 67 -5.10 -5.48 18.57
CA GLN A 67 -6.20 -6.43 18.49
C GLN A 67 -6.18 -7.09 17.11
N LEU A 68 -6.31 -8.41 17.05
CA LEU A 68 -6.36 -9.18 15.80
C LEU A 68 -7.56 -10.11 15.77
N LYS A 69 -8.41 -9.94 14.76
CA LYS A 69 -9.59 -10.78 14.49
C LYS A 69 -9.42 -11.55 13.19
N GLY A 70 -10.03 -12.72 13.12
CA GLY A 70 -10.05 -13.58 11.94
C GLY A 70 -10.93 -14.81 12.15
N ALA A 71 -11.22 -15.52 11.07
CA ALA A 71 -12.11 -16.67 11.09
C ALA A 71 -11.39 -18.00 11.38
N ARG A 72 -10.10 -18.13 11.03
CA ARG A 72 -9.29 -19.32 11.35
C ARG A 72 -7.86 -18.94 11.65
N TYR A 73 -7.26 -19.64 12.61
CA TYR A 73 -5.86 -19.44 13.01
C TYR A 73 -5.11 -20.77 12.92
N SER A 74 -3.88 -20.71 12.39
CA SER A 74 -2.92 -21.81 12.39
C SER A 74 -1.64 -21.32 13.05
N LEU A 75 -1.33 -21.87 14.23
CA LEU A 75 -0.22 -21.43 15.05
C LEU A 75 0.85 -22.51 15.14
N ASP A 76 2.10 -22.18 14.82
CA ASP A 76 3.27 -23.06 14.98
C ASP A 76 4.22 -22.45 16.01
N ASP A 77 4.12 -22.90 17.27
CA ASP A 77 4.88 -22.34 18.38
C ASP A 77 6.35 -22.77 18.41
N ILE A 78 6.72 -23.81 17.65
CA ILE A 78 8.12 -24.20 17.47
C ILE A 78 8.78 -23.24 16.49
N ARG A 79 8.16 -23.03 15.32
CA ARG A 79 8.71 -22.16 14.28
C ARG A 79 8.45 -20.68 14.53
N LYS A 80 7.54 -20.35 15.44
CA LYS A 80 7.08 -18.99 15.73
C LYS A 80 6.50 -18.31 14.48
N VAL A 81 5.67 -19.07 13.77
CA VAL A 81 4.96 -18.65 12.56
C VAL A 81 3.46 -18.82 12.81
N TYR A 82 2.72 -17.73 12.63
CA TYR A 82 1.30 -17.65 12.91
C TYR A 82 0.58 -17.18 11.68
N HIS A 83 -0.45 -17.90 11.27
CA HIS A 83 -1.24 -17.60 10.08
C HIS A 83 -2.71 -17.42 10.50
N VAL A 84 -3.33 -16.36 9.98
CA VAL A 84 -4.74 -16.01 10.25
C VAL A 84 -5.44 -15.79 8.92
N SER A 85 -6.64 -16.34 8.77
CA SER A 85 -7.40 -16.30 7.53
C SER A 85 -8.87 -15.95 7.76
N GLY A 86 -9.49 -15.34 6.75
CA GLY A 86 -10.90 -14.98 6.69
C GLY A 86 -11.21 -13.67 7.41
N ASN A 87 -11.49 -12.62 6.64
CA ASN A 87 -11.83 -11.27 7.11
C ASN A 87 -10.94 -10.80 8.27
N VAL A 88 -9.63 -10.83 8.04
CA VAL A 88 -8.65 -10.37 9.01
C VAL A 88 -8.83 -8.89 9.27
N VAL A 89 -8.93 -8.53 10.55
CA VAL A 89 -8.93 -7.14 11.02
C VAL A 89 -7.89 -7.00 12.11
N MET A 90 -6.87 -6.20 11.87
CA MET A 90 -5.81 -5.87 12.81
C MET A 90 -5.92 -4.40 13.20
N THR A 91 -6.09 -4.13 14.48
CA THR A 91 -6.15 -2.77 15.02
C THR A 91 -4.88 -2.49 15.82
N SER A 92 -4.15 -1.44 15.47
CA SER A 92 -3.10 -0.86 16.31
C SER A 92 -3.70 0.25 17.17
N LYS A 93 -3.66 0.06 18.49
CA LYS A 93 -4.31 0.95 19.47
C LYS A 93 -3.57 2.27 19.65
N LYS A 94 -2.23 2.24 19.60
CA LYS A 94 -1.39 3.44 19.78
C LYS A 94 -1.37 4.31 18.52
N GLU A 95 -1.41 3.68 17.35
CA GLU A 95 -1.22 4.37 16.06
C GLU A 95 -2.54 4.82 15.40
N ASN A 96 -3.69 4.58 16.05
CA ASN A 96 -5.03 4.84 15.49
C ASN A 96 -5.19 4.31 14.06
N LEU A 97 -4.73 3.06 13.85
CA LEU A 97 -4.63 2.41 12.55
C LEU A 97 -5.37 1.08 12.57
N ILE A 98 -6.20 0.83 11.55
CA ILE A 98 -6.84 -0.47 11.33
C ILE A 98 -6.42 -0.99 9.96
N ILE A 99 -6.01 -2.25 9.91
CA ILE A 99 -5.59 -2.97 8.71
C ILE A 99 -6.58 -4.11 8.46
N TYR A 100 -7.04 -4.21 7.23
CA TYR A 100 -7.99 -5.20 6.75
C TYR A 100 -7.32 -6.08 5.69
N GLY A 101 -7.74 -7.34 5.58
CA GLY A 101 -7.35 -8.26 4.52
C GLY A 101 -8.05 -9.61 4.67
N GLN A 102 -7.76 -10.56 3.79
CA GLN A 102 -8.27 -11.94 3.92
C GLN A 102 -7.28 -12.86 4.60
N GLN A 103 -6.00 -12.49 4.62
CA GLN A 103 -4.93 -13.30 5.17
C GLN A 103 -3.93 -12.43 5.95
N ALA A 104 -3.37 -12.99 7.01
CA ALA A 104 -2.23 -12.41 7.70
C ALA A 104 -1.24 -13.48 8.15
N ASP A 105 0.04 -13.20 7.94
CA ASP A 105 1.15 -13.99 8.46
C ASP A 105 1.94 -13.17 9.47
N TYR A 106 2.29 -13.77 10.61
CA TYR A 106 3.22 -13.19 11.57
C TYR A 106 4.40 -14.14 11.82
N TYR A 107 5.59 -13.66 11.47
CA TYR A 107 6.87 -14.32 11.66
C TYR A 107 7.57 -13.72 12.88
N LYS A 108 7.23 -14.20 14.08
CA LYS A 108 7.65 -13.58 15.35
C LYS A 108 9.18 -13.48 15.50
N ASN A 109 9.93 -14.51 15.10
CA ASN A 109 11.41 -14.49 15.15
C ASN A 109 12.06 -13.43 14.24
N ARG A 110 11.31 -12.91 13.26
CA ARG A 110 11.79 -11.90 12.31
C ARG A 110 11.16 -10.53 12.55
N GLY A 111 10.17 -10.43 13.44
CA GLY A 111 9.37 -9.20 13.62
C GLY A 111 8.58 -8.81 12.37
N ILE A 112 8.21 -9.75 11.50
CA ILE A 112 7.53 -9.43 10.23
C ILE A 112 6.07 -9.83 10.30
N THR A 113 5.18 -8.88 10.05
CA THR A 113 3.75 -9.10 9.83
C THR A 113 3.41 -8.78 8.39
N LYS A 114 2.63 -9.64 7.73
CA LYS A 114 2.08 -9.41 6.40
C LYS A 114 0.57 -9.50 6.46
N VAL A 115 -0.14 -8.58 5.82
CA VAL A 115 -1.57 -8.66 5.57
C VAL A 115 -1.78 -8.55 4.07
N TYR A 116 -2.49 -9.49 3.47
CA TYR A 116 -2.61 -9.61 2.02
C TYR A 116 -3.98 -10.15 1.62
N ASP A 117 -4.22 -10.16 0.30
CA ASP A 117 -5.50 -10.51 -0.32
C ASP A 117 -6.60 -9.52 0.09
N HIS A 118 -6.84 -8.53 -0.78
CA HIS A 118 -7.71 -7.37 -0.51
C HIS A 118 -7.25 -6.50 0.67
N ALA A 119 -5.94 -6.31 0.82
CA ALA A 119 -5.38 -5.59 1.94
C ALA A 119 -5.53 -4.06 1.80
N TYR A 120 -6.08 -3.43 2.84
CA TYR A 120 -6.08 -1.97 2.96
C TYR A 120 -5.98 -1.55 4.42
N LEU A 121 -5.50 -0.33 4.65
CA LEU A 121 -5.45 0.30 5.95
C LEU A 121 -6.32 1.56 5.99
N ALA A 122 -6.76 1.90 7.19
CA ALA A 122 -7.42 3.15 7.54
C ALA A 122 -6.70 3.74 8.76
N LYS A 123 -6.15 4.94 8.61
CA LYS A 123 -5.48 5.69 9.69
C LYS A 123 -6.22 6.99 9.93
N VAL A 124 -6.64 7.23 11.17
CA VAL A 124 -7.17 8.54 11.57
C VAL A 124 -6.01 9.52 11.70
N THR A 125 -6.07 10.65 11.01
CA THR A 125 -5.05 11.70 11.03
C THR A 125 -5.42 12.81 12.01
N ASP A 126 -4.44 13.65 12.39
CA ASP A 126 -4.61 14.68 13.42
C ASP A 126 -5.64 15.77 13.04
N ASP A 127 -5.95 15.93 11.76
CA ASP A 127 -7.01 16.78 11.24
C ASP A 127 -8.40 16.12 11.26
N ASN A 128 -8.53 14.97 11.93
CA ASN A 128 -9.76 14.20 12.10
C ASN A 128 -10.36 13.65 10.78
N ASP A 129 -9.55 13.59 9.73
CA ASP A 129 -9.82 12.86 8.49
C ASP A 129 -9.26 11.44 8.57
N THR A 130 -9.53 10.60 7.57
CA THR A 130 -9.00 9.24 7.48
C THR A 130 -8.22 9.04 6.20
N LEU A 131 -6.94 8.68 6.36
CA LEU A 131 -6.11 8.19 5.27
C LEU A 131 -6.41 6.71 5.03
N PHE A 132 -6.85 6.39 3.82
CA PHE A 132 -7.01 5.03 3.32
C PHE A 132 -5.86 4.70 2.37
N MET A 133 -5.28 3.52 2.50
CA MET A 133 -4.28 3.02 1.57
C MET A 133 -4.51 1.54 1.30
N ARG A 134 -4.54 1.16 0.02
CA ARG A 134 -4.66 -0.23 -0.43
C ARG A 134 -3.36 -0.65 -1.11
N ALA A 135 -3.00 -1.92 -0.95
CA ALA A 135 -1.95 -2.59 -1.71
C ALA A 135 -2.26 -4.09 -1.81
N ASP A 136 -1.53 -4.83 -2.64
CA ASP A 136 -1.69 -6.30 -2.68
C ASP A 136 -1.28 -6.96 -1.36
N THR A 137 -0.29 -6.38 -0.68
CA THR A 137 0.30 -6.82 0.58
C THR A 137 0.81 -5.60 1.36
N LEU A 138 0.35 -5.49 2.60
CA LEU A 138 0.88 -4.58 3.60
C LEU A 138 1.83 -5.35 4.51
N VAL A 139 3.01 -4.79 4.76
CA VAL A 139 4.06 -5.42 5.58
C VAL A 139 4.48 -4.47 6.69
N SER A 140 4.50 -4.97 7.92
CA SER A 140 5.17 -4.31 9.03
C SER A 140 6.45 -5.07 9.37
N ILE A 141 7.55 -4.33 9.48
CA ILE A 141 8.81 -4.83 10.03
C ILE A 141 9.01 -4.13 11.36
N ASP A 142 8.84 -4.88 12.44
CA ASP A 142 9.15 -4.44 13.79
C ASP A 142 10.55 -4.92 14.20
N ASN A 143 11.25 -4.08 14.95
CA ASN A 143 12.62 -4.32 15.37
C ASN A 143 12.93 -3.56 16.66
N GLU A 144 13.76 -4.12 17.53
CA GLU A 144 14.23 -3.41 18.73
C GLU A 144 15.00 -2.13 18.36
N ASP A 145 15.74 -2.16 17.24
CA ASP A 145 16.39 -1.00 16.66
C ASP A 145 15.36 -0.17 15.87
N PRO A 146 14.97 1.03 16.34
CA PRO A 146 14.03 1.88 15.63
C PRO A 146 14.49 2.21 14.21
N ALA A 147 15.81 2.22 13.95
CA ALA A 147 16.42 2.48 12.65
C ALA A 147 15.98 1.46 11.57
N LYS A 148 15.51 0.28 11.98
CA LYS A 148 15.11 -0.83 11.11
C LYS A 148 13.61 -1.01 10.98
N LYS A 149 12.80 -0.26 11.75
CA LYS A 149 11.34 -0.32 11.66
C LYS A 149 10.86 0.23 10.31
N ARG A 150 9.99 -0.52 9.63
CA ARG A 150 9.43 -0.15 8.32
C ARG A 150 7.97 -0.52 8.22
N LEU A 151 7.19 0.31 7.54
CA LEU A 151 5.89 -0.07 7.00
C LEU A 151 5.99 -0.05 5.48
N LEU A 152 5.57 -1.12 4.83
CA LEU A 152 5.71 -1.31 3.39
C LEU A 152 4.36 -1.67 2.79
N ALA A 153 4.13 -1.20 1.57
CA ALA A 153 2.96 -1.50 0.77
C ALA A 153 3.43 -1.93 -0.62
N TYR A 154 3.13 -3.17 -1.00
CA TYR A 154 3.54 -3.82 -2.25
C TYR A 154 2.37 -4.63 -2.83
N HIS A 155 2.01 -4.61 -4.10
CA HIS A 155 2.21 -3.57 -5.10
C HIS A 155 0.86 -2.85 -5.31
N HIS A 156 0.72 -2.09 -6.40
CA HIS A 156 -0.52 -1.43 -6.83
C HIS A 156 -1.12 -0.49 -5.77
N VAL A 157 -0.26 0.31 -5.15
CA VAL A 157 -0.66 1.20 -4.08
C VAL A 157 -1.66 2.24 -4.59
N LYS A 158 -2.80 2.34 -3.90
CA LYS A 158 -3.80 3.40 -4.06
C LYS A 158 -4.03 4.08 -2.72
N ILE A 159 -4.00 5.40 -2.73
CA ILE A 159 -4.13 6.23 -1.54
C ILE A 159 -5.31 7.18 -1.73
N TYR A 160 -6.11 7.31 -0.68
CA TYR A 160 -7.19 8.27 -0.61
C TYR A 160 -7.29 8.91 0.78
N LYS A 161 -7.29 10.22 0.80
CA LYS A 161 -7.72 11.13 1.86
C LYS A 161 -8.51 12.27 1.17
N SER A 162 -9.29 13.06 1.89
CA SER A 162 -10.12 14.10 1.25
C SER A 162 -9.31 15.14 0.44
N ASP A 163 -8.09 15.44 0.86
CA ASP A 163 -7.18 16.44 0.31
C ASP A 163 -5.93 15.86 -0.38
N LEU A 164 -5.78 14.52 -0.37
CA LEU A 164 -4.65 13.81 -0.95
C LEU A 164 -5.10 12.51 -1.58
N GLN A 165 -4.77 12.29 -2.84
CA GLN A 165 -4.88 10.99 -3.49
C GLN A 165 -3.55 10.61 -4.13
N GLY A 166 -3.31 9.32 -4.31
CA GLY A 166 -2.04 8.88 -4.89
C GLY A 166 -2.08 7.48 -5.45
N VAL A 167 -1.25 7.25 -6.47
CA VAL A 167 -0.97 5.93 -7.04
C VAL A 167 0.54 5.76 -7.11
N ALA A 168 1.02 4.57 -6.73
CA ALA A 168 2.41 4.17 -6.90
C ALA A 168 2.47 2.64 -7.08
N ASP A 169 3.59 2.12 -7.58
CA ASP A 169 3.81 0.68 -7.51
C ASP A 169 3.93 0.24 -6.04
N SER A 170 4.80 0.93 -5.29
CA SER A 170 5.14 0.59 -3.91
C SER A 170 5.32 1.82 -3.05
N VAL A 171 5.06 1.68 -1.76
CA VAL A 171 5.28 2.73 -0.74
C VAL A 171 6.03 2.16 0.46
N GLU A 172 6.99 2.92 0.97
CA GLU A 172 7.72 2.64 2.21
C GLU A 172 7.60 3.83 3.15
N TYR A 173 7.20 3.60 4.40
CA TYR A 173 7.40 4.54 5.48
C TYR A 173 8.58 4.11 6.35
N ARG A 174 9.53 5.03 6.49
CA ARG A 174 10.69 4.89 7.36
C ARG A 174 10.47 5.75 8.60
N ALA A 175 10.28 5.09 9.73
CA ALA A 175 10.16 5.77 11.02
C ALA A 175 11.40 6.61 11.42
N PRO A 176 12.66 6.21 11.12
CA PRO A 176 13.84 6.93 11.62
C PRO A 176 14.03 8.34 11.07
N ASP A 177 13.64 8.57 9.82
CA ASP A 177 13.70 9.87 9.14
C ASP A 177 12.28 10.43 8.89
N SER A 178 11.25 9.80 9.46
CA SER A 178 9.83 10.13 9.27
C SER A 178 9.43 10.37 7.81
N THR A 179 10.04 9.62 6.87
CA THR A 179 9.85 9.86 5.43
C THR A 179 9.03 8.74 4.79
N ILE A 180 8.05 9.14 3.97
CA ILE A 180 7.29 8.26 3.10
C ILE A 180 7.93 8.31 1.71
N TYR A 181 8.26 7.17 1.15
CA TYR A 181 8.84 7.02 -0.18
C TYR A 181 7.84 6.34 -1.11
N PHE A 182 7.68 6.90 -2.30
CA PHE A 182 6.80 6.41 -3.35
C PHE A 182 7.65 6.00 -4.55
N TYR A 183 7.50 4.75 -4.98
CA TYR A 183 8.37 4.14 -5.99
C TYR A 183 7.66 3.89 -7.32
N GLN A 184 8.47 3.91 -8.37
CA GLN A 184 8.11 3.62 -9.77
C GLN A 184 7.03 4.56 -10.33
N HIS A 185 7.44 5.76 -10.72
CA HIS A 185 6.59 6.76 -11.37
C HIS A 185 5.30 7.09 -10.60
N PRO A 186 5.40 7.47 -9.31
CA PRO A 186 4.24 7.79 -8.51
C PRO A 186 3.52 9.04 -9.06
N VAL A 187 2.20 9.05 -8.86
CA VAL A 187 1.32 10.17 -9.20
C VAL A 187 0.55 10.55 -7.96
N LEU A 188 0.61 11.83 -7.58
CA LEU A 188 -0.10 12.35 -6.42
C LEU A 188 -1.00 13.50 -6.85
N TRP A 189 -2.18 13.58 -6.24
CA TRP A 189 -3.11 14.69 -6.42
C TRP A 189 -3.38 15.36 -5.10
N SER A 190 -3.24 16.69 -5.06
CA SER A 190 -3.61 17.49 -3.90
C SER A 190 -3.97 18.91 -4.32
N GLN A 191 -5.06 19.45 -3.75
CA GLN A 191 -5.51 20.83 -3.98
C GLN A 191 -5.64 21.21 -5.47
N GLY A 192 -6.11 20.29 -6.31
CA GLY A 192 -6.28 20.52 -7.76
C GLY A 192 -5.00 20.35 -8.59
N ASN A 193 -3.87 20.05 -7.95
CA ASN A 193 -2.59 19.80 -8.62
C ASN A 193 -2.33 18.31 -8.75
N GLN A 194 -1.84 17.88 -9.90
CA GLN A 194 -1.21 16.58 -10.13
C GLN A 194 0.31 16.74 -10.07
N MET A 195 0.99 15.85 -9.35
CA MET A 195 2.44 15.80 -9.19
C MET A 195 2.95 14.45 -9.67
N THR A 196 3.97 14.45 -10.52
CA THR A 196 4.64 13.24 -11.02
C THR A 196 6.15 13.41 -11.01
N ALA A 197 6.89 12.33 -10.81
CA ALA A 197 8.33 12.25 -10.93
C ALA A 197 8.74 10.77 -11.07
N ASP A 198 10.02 10.49 -11.31
CA ASP A 198 10.52 9.10 -11.27
C ASP A 198 10.40 8.52 -9.86
N SER A 199 10.63 9.35 -8.84
CA SER A 199 10.38 9.04 -7.44
C SER A 199 9.89 10.26 -6.66
N ILE A 200 9.01 10.02 -5.68
CA ILE A 200 8.52 11.05 -4.77
C ILE A 200 8.80 10.62 -3.33
N SER A 201 9.18 11.56 -2.47
CA SER A 201 9.20 11.35 -1.03
C SER A 201 8.54 12.50 -0.28
N MET A 202 7.99 12.19 0.90
CA MET A 202 7.36 13.15 1.79
C MET A 202 7.97 13.07 3.19
N LEU A 203 8.41 14.20 3.70
CA LEU A 203 8.88 14.32 5.07
C LEU A 203 7.68 14.66 5.98
N ILE A 204 7.53 13.90 7.06
CA ILE A 204 6.52 14.12 8.09
C ILE A 204 7.17 14.74 9.32
N GLU A 205 6.63 15.88 9.76
CA GLU A 205 7.01 16.55 11.01
C GLU A 205 5.74 16.84 11.81
N ASN A 206 5.76 16.51 13.11
CA ASN A 206 4.61 16.67 14.00
C ASN A 206 3.32 16.09 13.38
N ASN A 207 3.40 14.87 12.84
CA ASN A 207 2.32 14.15 12.15
C ASN A 207 1.72 14.84 10.90
N THR A 208 2.38 15.88 10.38
CA THR A 208 1.94 16.60 9.17
C THR A 208 3.02 16.58 8.10
N VAL A 209 2.62 16.66 6.83
CA VAL A 209 3.60 16.78 5.73
C VAL A 209 4.30 18.13 5.84
N SER A 210 5.62 18.14 5.96
CA SER A 210 6.44 19.36 5.98
C SER A 210 7.05 19.65 4.62
N ARG A 211 7.49 18.61 3.89
CA ARG A 211 8.13 18.73 2.57
C ARG A 211 7.76 17.58 1.66
N ILE A 212 7.66 17.87 0.37
CA ILE A 212 7.50 16.90 -0.70
C ILE A 212 8.66 17.07 -1.68
N PHE A 213 9.36 15.99 -1.99
CA PHE A 213 10.47 15.97 -2.94
C PHE A 213 10.04 15.18 -4.17
N LEU A 214 10.12 15.80 -5.34
CA LEU A 214 9.92 15.18 -6.64
C LEU A 214 11.29 15.08 -7.28
N VAL A 215 11.81 13.87 -7.46
CA VAL A 215 13.18 13.63 -7.92
C VAL A 215 13.16 13.04 -9.32
N ALA A 216 13.90 13.68 -10.23
CA ALA A 216 13.98 13.39 -11.66
C ALA A 216 12.63 13.49 -12.40
N ASN A 217 12.66 14.17 -13.55
CA ASN A 217 11.48 14.41 -14.41
C ASN A 217 10.28 14.98 -13.63
N ALA A 218 10.55 15.83 -12.63
CA ALA A 218 9.51 16.43 -11.81
C ALA A 218 8.55 17.27 -12.65
N PHE A 219 7.26 17.03 -12.49
CA PHE A 219 6.20 17.69 -13.24
C PHE A 219 5.00 17.97 -12.33
N VAL A 220 4.49 19.20 -12.39
CA VAL A 220 3.26 19.63 -11.72
C VAL A 220 2.30 20.17 -12.75
N ILE A 221 1.05 19.69 -12.72
CA ILE A 221 -0.03 20.13 -13.59
C ILE A 221 -1.19 20.61 -12.72
N SER A 222 -1.75 21.77 -13.03
CA SER A 222 -3.01 22.24 -12.46
C SER A 222 -3.98 22.62 -13.56
N GLN A 223 -5.25 22.32 -13.36
CA GLN A 223 -6.31 22.64 -14.32
C GLN A 223 -7.01 23.93 -13.89
N ASP A 224 -7.13 24.89 -14.80
CA ASP A 224 -7.86 26.14 -14.55
C ASP A 224 -9.39 25.99 -14.81
N THR A 225 -10.13 27.06 -14.58
CA THR A 225 -11.59 27.10 -14.75
C THR A 225 -12.07 26.95 -16.19
N LEU A 226 -11.20 27.19 -17.17
CA LEU A 226 -11.48 27.02 -18.60
C LEU A 226 -10.96 25.69 -19.14
N VAL A 227 -10.55 24.76 -18.27
CA VAL A 227 -10.02 23.44 -18.64
C VAL A 227 -8.68 23.55 -19.40
N ASN A 228 -7.93 24.63 -19.16
CA ASN A 228 -6.53 24.67 -19.57
C ASN A 228 -5.64 24.06 -18.49
N TYR A 229 -4.44 23.63 -18.90
CA TYR A 229 -3.48 22.98 -18.01
C TYR A 229 -2.26 23.87 -17.82
N ASN A 230 -2.17 24.47 -16.64
CA ASN A 230 -0.97 25.15 -16.17
C ASN A 230 0.06 24.08 -15.78
N GLN A 231 1.32 24.30 -16.18
CA GLN A 231 2.34 23.28 -16.17
C GLN A 231 3.66 23.86 -15.65
N ILE A 232 4.30 23.11 -14.77
CA ILE A 232 5.65 23.39 -14.30
C ILE A 232 6.44 22.09 -14.41
N LYS A 233 7.65 22.17 -14.91
CA LYS A 233 8.56 21.03 -15.05
C LYS A 233 9.97 21.44 -14.65
N GLY A 234 10.72 20.50 -14.09
CA GLY A 234 12.15 20.64 -13.84
C GLY A 234 12.82 19.28 -13.72
N ARG A 235 14.12 19.26 -13.44
CA ARG A 235 14.80 18.03 -13.05
C ARG A 235 14.27 17.57 -11.69
N ASP A 236 14.31 18.46 -10.71
CA ASP A 236 13.89 18.19 -9.34
C ASP A 236 12.96 19.30 -8.83
N MET A 237 12.03 18.96 -7.94
CA MET A 237 11.22 19.94 -7.22
C MET A 237 11.15 19.63 -5.73
N THR A 238 11.11 20.69 -4.93
CA THR A 238 10.84 20.61 -3.49
C THR A 238 9.68 21.53 -3.14
N ALA A 239 8.58 20.97 -2.64
CA ALA A 239 7.47 21.72 -2.10
C ALA A 239 7.57 21.78 -0.57
N GLU A 240 7.57 22.98 0.00
CA GLU A 240 7.45 23.19 1.43
C GLU A 240 5.98 23.41 1.79
N VAL A 241 5.51 22.69 2.81
CA VAL A 241 4.15 22.73 3.31
C VAL A 241 4.15 23.37 4.70
N LYS A 242 3.24 24.31 4.94
CA LYS A 242 2.99 24.93 6.25
C LYS A 242 1.51 24.92 6.54
N GLN A 243 1.13 24.45 7.73
CA GLN A 243 -0.28 24.37 8.16
C GLN A 243 -1.16 23.65 7.12
N GLY A 244 -0.67 22.54 6.56
CA GLY A 244 -1.39 21.74 5.55
C GLY A 244 -1.51 22.37 4.16
N LYS A 245 -0.91 23.55 3.92
CA LYS A 245 -0.93 24.23 2.61
C LYS A 245 0.47 24.36 2.05
N ILE A 246 0.60 24.22 0.73
CA ILE A 246 1.86 24.52 0.04
C ILE A 246 2.18 25.99 0.27
N ASN A 247 3.39 26.25 0.78
CA ASN A 247 3.90 27.58 1.09
C ASN A 247 4.92 28.02 0.02
N ARG A 248 5.81 27.11 -0.40
CA ARG A 248 6.84 27.38 -1.40
C ARG A 248 7.08 26.16 -2.27
N VAL A 249 7.43 26.38 -3.53
CA VAL A 249 7.93 25.34 -4.43
C VAL A 249 9.23 25.82 -5.05
N TYR A 250 10.28 25.02 -4.90
CA TYR A 250 11.55 25.20 -5.59
C TYR A 250 11.61 24.22 -6.75
N VAL A 251 11.91 24.72 -7.95
CA VAL A 251 12.13 23.93 -9.16
C VAL A 251 13.58 24.12 -9.57
N ASP A 252 14.34 23.04 -9.63
CA ASP A 252 15.77 23.08 -9.93
C ASP A 252 16.10 22.27 -11.19
N GLY A 253 16.98 22.85 -12.02
CA GLY A 253 17.50 22.25 -13.23
C GLY A 253 16.53 22.28 -14.42
N ASN A 254 16.87 23.07 -15.45
CA ASN A 254 16.11 23.20 -16.70
C ASN A 254 14.60 23.42 -16.44
N ALA A 255 14.31 24.39 -15.59
CA ALA A 255 12.96 24.68 -15.17
C ALA A 255 12.17 25.30 -16.33
N GLU A 256 11.07 24.65 -16.70
CA GLU A 256 10.13 25.09 -17.71
C GLU A 256 8.76 25.37 -17.06
N SER A 257 8.08 26.41 -17.51
CA SER A 257 6.71 26.68 -17.08
C SER A 257 5.84 27.15 -18.23
N LEU A 258 4.56 26.80 -18.17
CA LEU A 258 3.55 27.20 -19.12
C LEU A 258 2.26 27.52 -18.38
N TYR A 259 1.75 28.74 -18.54
CA TYR A 259 0.53 29.19 -17.89
C TYR A 259 -0.41 29.89 -18.86
N PHE A 260 -1.71 29.64 -18.70
CA PHE A 260 -2.76 30.30 -19.45
C PHE A 260 -3.14 31.59 -18.71
N VAL A 261 -3.15 32.70 -19.44
CA VAL A 261 -3.48 34.01 -18.93
C VAL A 261 -4.95 34.29 -19.24
N LEU A 262 -5.70 34.64 -18.20
CA LEU A 262 -7.11 35.01 -18.28
C LEU A 262 -7.26 36.47 -17.87
N ASP A 263 -8.18 37.19 -18.51
CA ASP A 263 -8.57 38.52 -18.07
C ASP A 263 -9.30 38.45 -16.72
N GLU A 264 -8.84 39.22 -15.74
CA GLU A 264 -9.35 39.15 -14.35
C GLU A 264 -10.84 39.50 -14.22
N LYS A 265 -11.39 40.34 -15.11
CA LYS A 265 -12.77 40.82 -15.03
C LYS A 265 -13.74 39.94 -15.80
N THR A 266 -13.33 39.51 -16.99
CA THR A 266 -14.18 38.80 -17.95
C THR A 266 -13.95 37.30 -17.96
N MET A 267 -12.86 36.82 -17.33
CA MET A 267 -12.37 35.45 -17.43
C MET A 267 -12.11 35.02 -18.89
N ALA A 268 -11.95 35.98 -19.81
CA ALA A 268 -11.66 35.70 -21.20
C ALA A 268 -10.20 35.26 -21.35
N PHE A 269 -9.94 34.25 -22.18
CA PHE A 269 -8.59 33.80 -22.48
C PHE A 269 -7.81 34.86 -23.27
N THR A 270 -6.70 35.35 -22.72
CA THR A 270 -5.91 36.45 -23.31
C THR A 270 -4.61 36.00 -23.95
N GLY A 271 -4.10 34.81 -23.62
CA GLY A 271 -2.89 34.23 -24.20
C GLY A 271 -2.20 33.28 -23.26
N MET A 272 -0.98 32.86 -23.60
CA MET A 272 -0.22 31.89 -22.81
C MET A 272 1.20 32.38 -22.59
N ASN A 273 1.67 32.31 -21.34
CA ASN A 273 3.05 32.54 -20.99
C ASN A 273 3.80 31.20 -21.02
N LYS A 274 4.92 31.16 -21.74
CA LYS A 274 5.88 30.06 -21.68
C LYS A 274 7.24 30.61 -21.24
N MET A 275 7.91 29.90 -20.35
CA MET A 275 9.20 30.32 -19.84
C MET A 275 10.14 29.13 -19.62
N VAL A 276 11.42 29.36 -19.89
CA VAL A 276 12.52 28.44 -19.60
C VAL A 276 13.58 29.19 -18.80
N CYS A 277 14.14 28.56 -17.77
CA CYS A 277 15.23 29.10 -16.96
C CYS A 277 15.97 27.98 -16.22
N SER A 278 17.01 28.33 -15.45
CA SER A 278 17.74 27.31 -14.68
C SER A 278 16.95 26.82 -13.47
N SER A 279 16.29 27.74 -12.74
CA SER A 279 15.49 27.41 -11.56
C SER A 279 14.36 28.42 -11.32
N ILE A 280 13.30 27.96 -10.63
CA ILE A 280 12.12 28.76 -10.29
C ILE A 280 11.85 28.63 -8.79
N LEU A 281 11.53 29.75 -8.15
CA LEU A 281 10.92 29.78 -6.82
C LEU A 281 9.49 30.31 -6.92
N ILE A 282 8.53 29.49 -6.52
CA ILE A 282 7.12 29.85 -6.43
C ILE A 282 6.76 30.04 -4.96
N ARG A 283 6.12 31.14 -4.63
CA ARG A 283 5.60 31.46 -3.30
C ARG A 283 4.08 31.46 -3.35
N PHE A 284 3.47 30.91 -2.32
CA PHE A 284 2.02 30.82 -2.18
C PHE A 284 1.55 31.69 -1.02
N LYS A 285 0.37 32.29 -1.18
CA LYS A 285 -0.37 33.01 -0.14
C LYS A 285 -1.82 32.54 -0.18
N ASP A 286 -2.32 32.11 0.97
CA ASP A 286 -3.69 31.56 1.12
C ASP A 286 -4.03 30.39 0.19
N GLY A 287 -3.01 29.63 -0.23
CA GLY A 287 -3.16 28.49 -1.15
C GLY A 287 -3.14 28.86 -2.64
N GLN A 288 -2.96 30.14 -2.97
CA GLN A 288 -2.83 30.63 -4.34
C GLN A 288 -1.38 31.08 -4.62
N VAL A 289 -0.98 31.06 -5.88
CA VAL A 289 0.33 31.58 -6.29
C VAL A 289 0.35 33.10 -6.06
N ASP A 290 1.29 33.55 -5.21
CA ASP A 290 1.50 34.96 -4.89
C ASP A 290 2.59 35.57 -5.79
N ASN A 291 3.70 34.84 -5.95
CA ASN A 291 4.82 35.29 -6.76
C ASN A 291 5.61 34.10 -7.31
N MET A 292 6.09 34.25 -8.54
CA MET A 292 6.99 33.33 -9.21
C MET A 292 8.27 34.09 -9.60
N THR A 293 9.40 33.66 -9.06
CA THR A 293 10.72 34.23 -9.35
C THR A 293 11.55 33.23 -10.14
N SER A 294 12.04 33.64 -11.31
CA SER A 294 12.89 32.82 -12.17
C SER A 294 14.34 33.26 -12.05
N TYR A 295 15.25 32.30 -12.01
CA TYR A 295 16.67 32.55 -11.82
C TYR A 295 17.49 31.99 -12.98
N GLN A 296 18.52 32.77 -13.35
CA GLN A 296 19.53 32.45 -14.36
C GLN A 296 18.97 32.15 -15.75
N GLN A 297 19.20 33.09 -16.67
CA GLN A 297 18.80 33.02 -18.08
C GLN A 297 17.29 32.77 -18.27
N PRO A 298 16.39 33.58 -17.66
CA PRO A 298 14.98 33.48 -17.95
C PRO A 298 14.70 33.91 -19.40
N ASP A 299 14.18 32.99 -20.20
CA ASP A 299 13.65 33.24 -21.53
C ASP A 299 12.14 33.04 -21.49
N ALA A 300 11.38 34.14 -21.53
CA ALA A 300 9.93 34.17 -21.36
C ALA A 300 9.25 34.75 -22.59
N HIS A 301 8.23 34.05 -23.09
CA HIS A 301 7.47 34.40 -24.28
C HIS A 301 5.97 34.40 -23.96
N PHE A 302 5.29 35.49 -24.29
CA PHE A 302 3.84 35.56 -24.29
C PHE A 302 3.34 35.26 -25.70
N ILE A 303 2.45 34.28 -25.83
CA ILE A 303 1.89 33.83 -27.10
C ILE A 303 0.41 34.20 -27.14
N PRO A 304 -0.01 35.15 -27.99
CA PRO A 304 -1.42 35.53 -28.15
C PRO A 304 -2.30 34.38 -28.68
N PRO A 305 -3.62 34.38 -28.41
CA PRO A 305 -4.54 33.30 -28.79
C PRO A 305 -4.55 32.96 -30.29
N HIS A 306 -4.30 33.95 -31.14
CA HIS A 306 -4.29 33.78 -32.61
C HIS A 306 -2.99 33.15 -33.14
N GLU A 307 -1.90 33.15 -32.36
CA GLU A 307 -0.61 32.54 -32.70
C GLU A 307 -0.43 31.14 -32.06
N LEU A 308 -1.32 30.78 -31.13
CA LEU A 308 -1.26 29.55 -30.34
C LEU A 308 -1.61 28.30 -31.17
N GLY A 309 -0.57 27.61 -31.63
CA GLY A 309 -0.69 26.26 -32.19
C GLY A 309 -1.10 25.22 -31.13
N LYS A 310 -1.73 24.12 -31.54
CA LYS A 310 -2.12 23.02 -30.62
C LYS A 310 -0.91 22.41 -29.91
N ASP A 311 0.20 22.24 -30.63
CA ASP A 311 1.41 21.58 -30.12
C ASP A 311 2.20 22.43 -29.11
N GLN A 312 1.88 23.72 -28.98
CA GLN A 312 2.56 24.63 -28.07
C GLN A 312 1.93 24.69 -26.68
N ARG A 313 0.73 24.11 -26.50
CA ARG A 313 -0.05 24.17 -25.26
C ARG A 313 0.40 23.19 -24.17
N ALA A 314 1.40 22.36 -24.46
CA ALA A 314 1.92 21.36 -23.53
C ALA A 314 3.45 21.35 -23.53
N LEU A 315 4.04 21.23 -22.34
CA LEU A 315 5.47 20.96 -22.20
C LEU A 315 5.75 19.49 -22.53
N LYS A 316 6.96 19.20 -23.00
CA LYS A 316 7.38 17.82 -23.26
C LYS A 316 7.31 16.99 -21.97
N GLY A 317 6.58 15.88 -22.00
CA GLY A 317 6.32 15.01 -20.85
C GLY A 317 4.97 15.22 -20.19
N PHE A 318 4.18 16.21 -20.64
CA PHE A 318 2.83 16.43 -20.15
C PHE A 318 1.96 15.18 -20.28
N THR A 319 1.38 14.73 -19.16
CA THR A 319 0.38 13.67 -19.12
C THR A 319 -0.61 13.98 -18.01
N TRP A 320 -1.87 14.21 -18.36
CA TRP A 320 -2.95 14.39 -17.37
C TRP A 320 -3.58 13.04 -17.02
N LEU A 321 -3.47 12.64 -15.75
CA LEU A 321 -3.78 11.29 -15.27
C LEU A 321 -5.00 11.27 -14.32
N ASN A 322 -5.90 12.23 -14.46
CA ASN A 322 -7.05 12.35 -13.56
C ASN A 322 -8.00 11.14 -13.62
N ASP A 323 -7.98 10.36 -14.70
CA ASP A 323 -8.66 9.07 -14.83
C ASP A 323 -8.13 7.99 -13.87
N LYS A 324 -6.85 8.07 -13.49
CA LYS A 324 -6.20 7.16 -12.52
C LYS A 324 -6.38 7.59 -11.07
N ARG A 325 -6.94 8.78 -10.83
CA ARG A 325 -7.08 9.36 -9.48
C ARG A 325 -8.01 8.49 -8.63
N PRO A 326 -7.51 7.89 -7.54
CA PRO A 326 -8.33 6.98 -6.73
C PRO A 326 -9.49 7.69 -6.04
N THR A 327 -10.62 7.00 -5.96
CA THR A 327 -11.71 7.34 -5.04
C THR A 327 -11.61 6.51 -3.77
N ARG A 328 -12.30 6.93 -2.70
CA ARG A 328 -12.40 6.12 -1.47
C ARG A 328 -12.85 4.69 -1.76
N ALA A 329 -13.89 4.53 -2.59
CA ALA A 329 -14.45 3.24 -2.97
C ALA A 329 -13.39 2.32 -3.62
N MET A 330 -12.57 2.86 -4.53
CA MET A 330 -11.49 2.08 -5.16
C MET A 330 -10.42 1.58 -4.17
N VAL A 331 -10.30 2.20 -3.00
CA VAL A 331 -9.36 1.79 -1.95
C VAL A 331 -10.02 0.76 -1.01
N VAL A 332 -11.23 1.05 -0.52
CA VAL A 332 -11.88 0.26 0.55
C VAL A 332 -12.77 -0.87 0.07
N GLU A 333 -13.36 -0.76 -1.12
CA GLU A 333 -14.26 -1.80 -1.64
C GLU A 333 -13.45 -2.90 -2.30
N ASN A 334 -13.93 -4.14 -2.23
CA ASN A 334 -13.33 -5.22 -2.99
C ASN A 334 -13.57 -4.93 -4.48
N PRO A 335 -12.55 -4.99 -5.36
CA PRO A 335 -12.78 -4.89 -6.78
C PRO A 335 -13.82 -5.93 -7.16
N VAL A 336 -14.91 -5.46 -7.76
CA VAL A 336 -15.84 -6.34 -8.47
C VAL A 336 -14.98 -7.09 -9.47
N ALA A 337 -14.91 -8.42 -9.36
CA ALA A 337 -14.07 -9.25 -10.22
C ALA A 337 -14.26 -8.80 -11.68
N ASP A 338 -13.17 -8.34 -12.30
CA ASP A 338 -13.17 -8.01 -13.71
C ASP A 338 -13.52 -9.29 -14.48
N PRO A 339 -14.62 -9.34 -15.25
CA PRO A 339 -14.97 -10.51 -16.04
C PRO A 339 -13.89 -10.92 -17.06
N SER A 340 -12.90 -10.05 -17.32
CA SER A 340 -11.81 -10.27 -18.27
C SER A 340 -10.56 -10.95 -17.68
N GLU A 341 -10.43 -11.04 -16.34
CA GLU A 341 -9.36 -11.81 -15.71
C GLU A 341 -9.71 -13.30 -15.69
N LYS A 342 -9.41 -14.00 -16.80
CA LYS A 342 -9.36 -15.46 -16.79
C LYS A 342 -8.35 -15.92 -15.75
N LYS A 343 -8.84 -16.56 -14.69
CA LYS A 343 -8.02 -17.36 -13.78
C LYS A 343 -7.11 -18.30 -14.61
N PRO A 344 -5.83 -18.47 -14.24
CA PRO A 344 -5.01 -19.52 -14.85
C PRO A 344 -5.71 -20.87 -14.61
N ASP A 345 -5.99 -21.59 -15.70
CA ASP A 345 -6.61 -22.91 -15.62
C ASP A 345 -5.84 -23.80 -14.65
N ALA A 346 -6.55 -24.33 -13.68
CA ALA A 346 -6.04 -25.38 -12.80
C ALA A 346 -5.55 -26.53 -13.69
N ALA A 347 -4.25 -26.77 -13.67
CA ALA A 347 -3.62 -27.85 -14.41
C ALA A 347 -4.34 -29.17 -14.08
N THR A 348 -5.04 -29.69 -15.09
CA THR A 348 -5.73 -30.98 -15.02
C THR A 348 -4.70 -32.07 -14.69
N PRO A 349 -4.99 -33.03 -13.79
CA PRO A 349 -4.03 -34.09 -13.49
C PRO A 349 -3.80 -34.93 -14.75
N LYS A 350 -2.57 -34.89 -15.29
CA LYS A 350 -2.15 -35.77 -16.38
C LYS A 350 -2.30 -37.22 -15.93
N THR A 351 -3.19 -37.93 -16.60
CA THR A 351 -3.41 -39.37 -16.44
C THR A 351 -2.13 -40.11 -16.83
N GLN A 352 -1.59 -40.92 -15.93
CA GLN A 352 -0.44 -41.78 -16.22
C GLN A 352 -0.80 -42.84 -17.28
N PRO A 353 0.09 -43.17 -18.24
CA PRO A 353 -0.16 -44.26 -19.17
C PRO A 353 -0.16 -45.61 -18.46
N LYS A 354 -1.21 -46.42 -18.70
CA LYS A 354 -1.30 -47.82 -18.26
C LYS A 354 -0.09 -48.61 -18.79
N GLN A 355 0.66 -49.25 -17.89
CA GLN A 355 1.65 -50.25 -18.24
C GLN A 355 0.96 -51.47 -18.87
N SER A 356 1.39 -51.84 -20.08
CA SER A 356 0.96 -53.05 -20.77
C SER A 356 1.65 -54.29 -20.17
N LEU A 357 0.87 -55.29 -19.79
CA LEU A 357 1.34 -56.62 -19.38
C LEU A 357 2.16 -57.31 -20.49
N PRO A 358 3.24 -58.05 -20.18
CA PRO A 358 4.04 -58.74 -21.19
C PRO A 358 3.30 -59.96 -21.76
N GLN A 359 3.25 -60.06 -23.09
CA GLN A 359 2.77 -61.25 -23.80
C GLN A 359 3.79 -62.40 -23.67
N LYS A 360 3.29 -63.60 -23.35
CA LYS A 360 4.07 -64.86 -23.36
C LYS A 360 4.67 -65.12 -24.76
N PRO A 361 5.92 -65.62 -24.85
CA PRO A 361 6.53 -65.88 -26.15
C PRO A 361 5.93 -67.14 -26.82
N ARG A 362 5.57 -67.00 -28.09
CA ARG A 362 5.22 -68.10 -29.00
C ARG A 362 6.48 -68.91 -29.33
N ARG A 363 6.45 -70.21 -29.04
CA ARG A 363 7.39 -71.20 -29.60
C ARG A 363 7.29 -71.24 -31.12
N ARG A 364 8.41 -71.15 -31.82
CA ARG A 364 8.64 -71.87 -33.08
C ARG A 364 10.07 -72.40 -33.13
N SER A 365 10.11 -73.65 -33.56
CA SER A 365 11.24 -74.54 -33.77
C SER A 365 12.00 -74.22 -35.07
N ASN A 366 13.24 -74.71 -35.10
CA ASN A 366 14.09 -75.18 -36.22
C ASN A 366 15.48 -74.55 -36.10
N SER A 367 16.60 -75.20 -36.36
CA SER A 367 16.99 -76.60 -36.55
C SER A 367 18.51 -76.55 -36.82
N ASP A 368 19.25 -77.52 -36.28
CA ASP A 368 20.57 -78.02 -36.73
C ASP A 368 21.79 -77.11 -36.78
N LYS A 369 22.85 -77.50 -36.04
CA LYS A 369 24.01 -78.20 -36.63
C LYS A 369 25.08 -78.55 -35.59
N GLN A 370 25.58 -79.79 -35.75
CA GLN A 370 26.75 -80.48 -35.18
C GLN A 370 26.67 -81.01 -33.75
#